data_AF-A0A523XCU1-F1
#
_entry.id   AF-A0A523XCU1-F1
#
_cell.length_a   1.000
_cell.length_b   1.000
_cell.length_c   1.000
_cell.angle_alpha   90.00
_cell.angle_beta   90.00
_cell.angle_gamma   90.00
#
_symmetry.space_group_name_H-M   'P 1'
#
loop_
_entity.id
_entity.type
_entity.pdbx_description
1 polymer ?
#
loop_
_entity_poly.entity_id
_entity_poly.type
_entity_poly.pdbx_seq_one_letter_code
_entity_poly.pdbx_strand_id
1 'polypeptide(L)'
;MTEEQVQPAASASEEEHGQREQPATEEQLAGEVEGMGEIEKEMASLRQQLSSATQKYRALILSAAPEVPEELVKGETPDEVDASFAAAREMVDRVRRQLEAKAAAERVPAGAPARTPPDLSGLSPVEKIAYALSRTSQSP
;
A
#
# COMPACT_ATOMS: atom_id res chain seq x y z
N MET A 1 -99.40 34.28 -34.94
CA MET A 1 -98.11 34.39 -35.67
C MET A 1 -97.10 34.89 -34.65
N THR A 2 -96.15 34.13 -34.12
CA THR A 2 -95.68 32.76 -34.35
C THR A 2 -94.88 32.34 -33.10
N GLU A 3 -94.91 31.05 -32.78
CA GLU A 3 -93.90 30.30 -32.03
C GLU A 3 -92.45 30.68 -32.42
N GLU A 4 -91.50 30.61 -31.50
CA GLU A 4 -90.51 29.52 -31.48
C GLU A 4 -89.66 29.57 -30.20
N GLN A 5 -89.51 28.40 -29.58
CA GLN A 5 -88.60 28.09 -28.48
C GLN A 5 -87.14 28.23 -28.92
N VAL A 6 -86.20 28.27 -27.98
CA VAL A 6 -85.03 27.36 -27.87
C VAL A 6 -84.11 27.88 -26.75
N GLN A 7 -84.11 27.17 -25.62
CA GLN A 7 -82.92 26.89 -24.80
C GLN A 7 -82.19 25.67 -25.40
N PRO A 8 -80.98 25.25 -24.99
CA PRO A 8 -79.87 25.91 -24.27
C PRO A 8 -78.50 25.53 -24.93
N ALA A 9 -77.40 25.62 -24.17
CA ALA A 9 -76.13 24.89 -24.33
C ALA A 9 -75.08 25.41 -25.34
N ALA A 10 -74.03 26.04 -24.80
CA ALA A 10 -72.66 25.93 -25.29
C ALA A 10 -71.66 26.33 -24.20
N SER A 11 -71.69 25.62 -23.07
CA SER A 11 -70.59 25.54 -22.13
C SER A 11 -70.12 24.09 -22.13
N ALA A 12 -69.24 23.76 -23.08
CA ALA A 12 -68.42 22.54 -23.14
C ALA A 12 -67.93 22.39 -24.58
N SER A 13 -66.65 22.62 -24.87
CA SER A 13 -65.84 21.85 -25.85
C SER A 13 -64.53 22.54 -26.25
N GLU A 14 -63.65 22.91 -25.31
CA GLU A 14 -62.24 23.21 -25.65
C GLU A 14 -61.21 22.57 -24.70
N GLU A 15 -61.63 21.66 -23.82
CA GLU A 15 -60.72 20.92 -22.92
C GLU A 15 -60.81 19.40 -23.18
N GLU A 16 -60.57 18.95 -24.40
CA GLU A 16 -60.42 17.51 -24.66
C GLU A 16 -59.36 17.22 -25.74
N HIS A 17 -58.14 17.73 -25.54
CA HIS A 17 -56.95 17.23 -26.24
C HIS A 17 -55.88 16.73 -25.27
N GLY A 18 -56.28 16.45 -24.02
CA GLY A 18 -55.45 15.69 -23.09
C GLY A 18 -55.46 14.20 -23.44
N GLN A 19 -54.27 13.59 -23.43
CA GLN A 19 -54.03 12.24 -22.90
C GLN A 19 -54.07 11.01 -23.84
N ARG A 20 -54.05 11.11 -25.17
CA ARG A 20 -54.08 9.89 -26.02
C ARG A 20 -52.77 9.39 -26.67
N GLU A 21 -51.62 10.02 -26.44
CA GLU A 21 -50.37 9.59 -27.10
C GLU A 21 -49.25 9.02 -26.20
N GLN A 22 -49.42 8.91 -24.87
CA GLN A 22 -48.27 8.68 -23.98
C GLN A 22 -48.09 7.32 -23.27
N PRO A 23 -48.90 6.26 -23.40
CA PRO A 23 -48.64 5.04 -22.62
C PRO A 23 -47.39 4.28 -23.11
N ALA A 24 -47.11 4.29 -24.43
CA ALA A 24 -46.01 3.52 -25.00
C ALA A 24 -44.63 4.12 -24.64
N THR A 25 -44.52 5.45 -24.60
CA THR A 25 -43.28 6.14 -24.22
C THR A 25 -42.98 6.02 -22.73
N GLU A 26 -44.01 6.02 -21.88
CA GLU A 26 -43.85 5.98 -20.42
C GLU A 26 -43.46 4.57 -19.94
N GLU A 27 -44.00 3.53 -20.57
CA GLU A 27 -43.60 2.13 -20.32
C GLU A 27 -42.18 1.81 -20.83
N GLN A 28 -41.78 2.38 -21.97
CA GLN A 28 -40.41 2.28 -22.48
C GLN A 28 -39.39 3.00 -21.57
N LEU A 29 -39.72 4.19 -21.08
CA LEU A 29 -38.89 4.93 -20.13
C LEU A 29 -38.76 4.20 -18.79
N ALA A 30 -39.86 3.60 -18.30
CA ALA A 30 -39.82 2.82 -17.07
C ALA A 30 -38.90 1.60 -17.20
N GLY A 31 -39.02 0.83 -18.29
CA GLY A 31 -38.17 -0.33 -18.55
C GLY A 31 -36.68 0.03 -18.73
N GLU A 32 -36.40 1.18 -19.37
CA GLU A 32 -35.02 1.65 -19.54
C GLU A 32 -34.38 2.13 -18.22
N VAL A 33 -35.15 2.82 -17.36
CA VAL A 33 -34.69 3.22 -16.02
C VAL A 33 -34.46 2.00 -15.12
N GLU A 34 -35.32 0.99 -15.18
CA GLU A 34 -35.12 -0.27 -14.47
C GLU A 34 -33.84 -0.99 -14.94
N GLY A 35 -33.63 -1.08 -16.26
CA GLY A 35 -32.41 -1.66 -16.83
C GLY A 35 -31.13 -0.90 -16.46
N MET A 36 -31.17 0.43 -16.45
CA MET A 36 -30.05 1.25 -15.94
C MET A 36 -29.79 0.97 -14.46
N GLY A 37 -30.83 0.82 -13.64
CA GLY A 37 -30.70 0.49 -12.23
C GLY A 37 -30.11 -0.90 -11.98
N GLU A 38 -30.39 -1.88 -12.85
CA GLU A 38 -29.76 -3.21 -12.78
C GLU A 38 -28.28 -3.15 -13.15
N ILE A 39 -27.93 -2.45 -14.24
CA ILE A 39 -26.53 -2.26 -14.66
C ILE A 39 -25.71 -1.53 -13.58
N GLU A 40 -26.28 -0.51 -12.95
CA GLU A 40 -25.63 0.20 -11.84
C GLU A 40 -25.35 -0.71 -10.65
N LYS A 41 -26.31 -1.57 -10.29
CA LYS A 41 -26.12 -2.57 -9.21
C LYS A 41 -25.03 -3.58 -9.56
N GLU A 42 -25.01 -4.07 -10.80
CA GLU A 42 -23.96 -4.98 -11.27
C GLU A 42 -22.59 -4.31 -11.24
N MET A 43 -22.48 -3.07 -11.73
CA MET A 43 -21.26 -2.29 -11.71
C MET A 43 -20.77 -2.02 -10.27
N ALA A 44 -21.67 -1.71 -9.35
CA ALA A 44 -21.33 -1.54 -7.94
C ALA A 44 -20.81 -2.85 -7.32
N SER A 45 -21.47 -3.98 -7.60
CA SER A 45 -21.05 -5.31 -7.15
C SER A 45 -19.66 -5.68 -7.69
N LEU A 46 -19.41 -5.47 -8.98
CA LEU A 46 -18.11 -5.74 -9.61
C LEU A 46 -16.99 -4.89 -9.01
N ARG A 47 -17.24 -3.60 -8.78
CA ARG A 47 -16.27 -2.69 -8.12
C ARG A 47 -15.97 -3.14 -6.69
N GLN A 48 -16.99 -3.59 -5.96
CA GLN A 48 -16.80 -4.11 -4.60
C GLN A 48 -15.99 -5.41 -4.61
N GLN A 49 -16.26 -6.32 -5.55
CA GLN A 49 -15.49 -7.56 -5.69
C GLN A 49 -14.03 -7.28 -6.06
N LEU A 50 -13.78 -6.36 -7.00
CA LEU A 50 -12.44 -5.95 -7.40
C LEU A 50 -11.66 -5.33 -6.24
N SER A 51 -12.25 -4.37 -5.51
CA SER A 51 -11.59 -3.78 -4.35
C SER A 51 -11.30 -4.80 -3.26
N SER A 52 -12.23 -5.74 -2.98
CA SER A 52 -11.99 -6.84 -2.04
C SER A 52 -10.87 -7.78 -2.50
N ALA A 53 -10.81 -8.09 -3.79
CA ALA A 53 -9.76 -8.92 -4.36
C ALA A 53 -8.38 -8.25 -4.26
N THR A 54 -8.27 -6.96 -4.60
CA THR A 54 -7.02 -6.19 -4.46
C THR A 54 -6.56 -6.13 -3.00
N GLN A 55 -7.48 -5.92 -2.05
CA GLN A 55 -7.13 -5.92 -0.61
C GLN A 55 -6.58 -7.27 -0.14
N LYS A 56 -7.22 -8.38 -0.56
CA LYS A 56 -6.73 -9.74 -0.24
C LYS A 56 -5.36 -10.00 -0.88
N TYR A 57 -5.18 -9.56 -2.12
CA TYR A 57 -3.90 -9.67 -2.82
C TYR A 57 -2.79 -8.92 -2.08
N ARG A 58 -3.05 -7.67 -1.67
CA ARG A 58 -2.13 -6.88 -0.85
C ARG A 58 -1.78 -7.59 0.45
N ALA A 59 -2.78 -8.13 1.16
CA ALA A 59 -2.57 -8.86 2.40
C ALA A 59 -1.70 -10.11 2.21
N LEU A 60 -1.90 -10.86 1.12
CA LEU A 60 -1.06 -12.03 0.79
C LEU A 60 0.40 -11.63 0.54
N ILE A 61 0.64 -10.58 -0.24
CA ILE A 61 2.00 -10.07 -0.50
C ILE A 61 2.68 -9.67 0.81
N LEU A 62 2.01 -8.89 1.65
CA LEU A 62 2.56 -8.43 2.92
C LEU A 62 2.84 -9.60 3.88
N SER A 63 1.99 -10.64 3.88
CA SER A 63 2.23 -11.84 4.67
C SER A 63 3.45 -12.65 4.20
N ALA A 64 3.75 -12.61 2.91
CA ALA A 64 4.90 -13.29 2.33
C ALA A 64 6.22 -12.51 2.53
N ALA A 65 6.16 -11.19 2.73
CA ALA A 65 7.32 -10.32 2.88
C ALA A 65 7.18 -9.38 4.10
N PRO A 66 7.35 -9.89 5.34
CA PRO A 66 7.20 -9.11 6.58
C PRO A 66 8.26 -8.02 6.75
N GLU A 67 9.34 -8.05 5.96
CA GLU A 67 10.35 -6.99 5.91
C GLU A 67 9.91 -5.71 5.22
N VAL A 68 8.82 -5.75 4.43
CA VAL A 68 8.30 -4.59 3.70
C VAL A 68 7.16 -3.96 4.51
N PRO A 69 7.29 -2.69 4.94
CA PRO A 69 6.22 -1.99 5.64
C PRO A 69 4.95 -1.85 4.79
N GLU A 70 3.79 -2.08 5.41
CA GLU A 70 2.49 -1.94 4.74
C GLU A 70 2.22 -0.53 4.21
N GLU A 71 2.78 0.49 4.85
CA GLU A 71 2.65 1.89 4.46
C GLU A 71 3.27 2.21 3.08
N LEU A 72 4.21 1.36 2.63
CA LEU A 72 4.89 1.52 1.34
C LEU A 72 4.18 0.82 0.19
N VAL A 73 3.17 -0.01 0.46
CA VAL A 73 2.42 -0.74 -0.57
C VAL A 73 1.06 -0.07 -0.76
N LYS A 74 0.97 0.79 -1.79
CA LYS A 74 -0.23 1.56 -2.15
C LYS A 74 -0.75 1.13 -3.51
N GLY A 75 -2.05 1.31 -3.74
CA GLY A 75 -2.70 1.00 -5.01
C GLY A 75 -4.13 0.51 -4.83
N GLU A 76 -4.98 0.84 -5.81
CA GLU A 76 -6.36 0.35 -5.89
C GLU A 76 -6.50 -0.81 -6.89
N THR A 77 -5.51 -0.98 -7.76
CA THR A 77 -5.42 -2.08 -8.73
C THR A 77 -4.31 -3.06 -8.37
N PRO A 78 -4.39 -4.33 -8.81
CA PRO A 78 -3.32 -5.31 -8.61
C PRO A 78 -1.97 -4.85 -9.19
N ASP A 79 -1.99 -4.24 -10.37
CA ASP A 79 -0.78 -3.74 -11.04
C ASP A 79 -0.11 -2.60 -10.26
N GLU A 80 -0.89 -1.68 -9.69
CA GLU A 80 -0.38 -0.61 -8.82
C GLU A 80 0.23 -1.18 -7.54
N VAL A 81 -0.44 -2.18 -6.94
CA VAL A 81 0.07 -2.86 -5.74
C VAL A 81 1.42 -3.53 -6.03
N ASP A 82 1.55 -4.21 -7.18
CA ASP A 82 2.80 -4.84 -7.59
C ASP A 82 3.92 -3.82 -7.83
N ALA A 83 3.63 -2.74 -8.54
CA ALA A 83 4.60 -1.68 -8.79
C ALA A 83 5.06 -1.02 -7.48
N SER A 84 4.12 -0.74 -6.57
CA SER A 84 4.42 -0.16 -5.26
C SER A 84 5.22 -1.12 -4.38
N PHE A 85 4.88 -2.42 -4.40
CA PHE A 85 5.61 -3.43 -3.66
C PHE A 85 7.04 -3.62 -4.17
N ALA A 86 7.23 -3.64 -5.50
CA ALA A 86 8.55 -3.72 -6.11
C ALA A 86 9.43 -2.53 -5.69
N ALA A 87 8.88 -1.31 -5.73
CA ALA A 87 9.58 -0.10 -5.30
C ALA A 87 9.91 -0.13 -3.79
N ALA A 88 8.97 -0.59 -2.96
CA ALA A 88 9.16 -0.72 -1.52
C ALA A 88 10.30 -1.71 -1.20
N ARG A 89 10.31 -2.87 -1.87
CA ARG A 89 11.37 -3.88 -1.72
C ARG A 89 12.74 -3.32 -2.11
N GLU A 90 12.83 -2.62 -3.23
CA GLU A 90 14.10 -2.01 -3.66
C GLU A 90 14.63 -1.01 -2.62
N MET A 91 13.74 -0.22 -2.01
CA MET A 91 14.11 0.72 -0.96
C MET A 91 14.65 0.00 0.28
N VAL A 92 13.96 -1.05 0.74
CA VAL A 92 14.40 -1.87 1.88
C VAL A 92 15.77 -2.50 1.61
N ASP A 93 15.96 -3.07 0.44
CA ASP A 93 17.25 -3.64 0.03
C ASP A 93 18.37 -2.61 0.02
N ARG A 94 18.09 -1.38 -0.44
CA ARG A 94 19.04 -0.28 -0.43
C ARG A 94 19.42 0.13 0.99
N VAL A 95 18.45 0.25 1.89
CA VAL A 95 18.68 0.59 3.30
C VAL A 95 19.50 -0.50 3.99
N ARG A 96 19.18 -1.78 3.72
CA ARG A 96 19.94 -2.92 4.24
C ARG A 96 21.40 -2.86 3.80
N ARG A 97 21.67 -2.66 2.51
CA ARG A 97 23.05 -2.54 1.99
C ARG A 97 23.80 -1.38 2.63
N GLN A 98 23.15 -0.24 2.85
CA GLN A 98 23.77 0.92 3.51
C GLN A 98 24.10 0.62 4.98
N LEU A 99 23.23 -0.09 5.70
CA LEU A 99 23.48 -0.51 7.08
C LEU A 99 24.63 -1.52 7.16
N GLU A 100 24.66 -2.51 6.27
CA GLU A 100 25.75 -3.49 6.19
C GLU A 100 27.09 -2.82 5.86
N ALA A 101 27.12 -1.86 4.93
CA ALA A 101 28.31 -1.09 4.61
C ALA A 101 28.79 -0.24 5.80
N LYS A 102 27.87 0.39 6.53
CA LYS A 102 28.20 1.14 7.75
C LYS A 102 28.75 0.23 8.85
N ALA A 103 28.11 -0.91 9.10
CA ALA A 103 28.57 -1.88 10.08
C ALA A 103 29.95 -2.47 9.73
N ALA A 104 30.24 -2.65 8.44
CA ALA A 104 31.56 -3.08 7.97
C ALA A 104 32.63 -1.99 8.15
N ALA A 105 32.28 -0.72 7.93
CA ALA A 105 33.20 0.41 8.13
C ALA A 105 33.45 0.70 9.63
N GLU A 106 32.45 0.47 10.48
CA GLU A 106 32.54 0.64 11.93
C GLU A 106 33.20 -0.54 12.65
N ARG A 107 33.42 -1.68 11.96
CA ARG A 107 34.35 -2.72 12.41
C ARG A 107 35.77 -2.18 12.39
N VAL A 108 36.12 -1.40 13.41
CA VAL A 108 37.49 -1.02 13.72
C VAL A 108 38.26 -2.33 13.98
N PRO A 109 39.36 -2.61 13.28
CA PRO A 109 40.19 -3.77 13.60
C PRO A 109 40.61 -3.64 15.06
N ALA A 110 40.30 -4.67 15.85
CA ALA A 110 40.53 -4.72 17.29
C ALA A 110 41.91 -4.12 17.60
N GLY A 111 41.89 -3.00 18.33
CA GLY A 111 43.01 -2.07 18.43
C GLY A 111 44.29 -2.73 18.91
N ALA A 112 45.40 -2.34 18.28
CA ALA A 112 46.80 -2.69 18.54
C ALA A 112 47.10 -4.19 18.75
N PRO A 113 48.11 -4.77 18.08
CA PRO A 113 48.52 -6.14 18.38
C PRO A 113 48.76 -6.29 19.88
N ALA A 114 48.24 -7.37 20.46
CA ALA A 114 48.48 -7.69 21.87
C ALA A 114 49.97 -7.56 22.15
N ARG A 115 50.35 -6.85 23.21
CA ARG A 115 51.76 -6.70 23.59
C ARG A 115 52.33 -8.08 23.87
N THR A 116 53.06 -8.64 22.91
CA THR A 116 53.77 -9.89 23.10
C THR A 116 54.84 -9.65 24.17
N PRO A 117 54.76 -10.31 25.33
CA PRO A 117 55.83 -10.22 26.31
C PRO A 117 57.12 -10.79 25.69
N PRO A 118 58.30 -10.25 26.05
CA PRO A 118 59.55 -10.81 25.62
C PRO A 118 59.67 -12.26 26.10
N ASP A 119 60.16 -13.15 25.23
CA ASP A 119 60.35 -14.55 25.58
C ASP A 119 61.53 -14.69 26.55
N LEU A 120 61.25 -15.16 27.76
CA LEU A 120 62.24 -15.39 28.81
C LEU A 120 62.62 -16.87 28.94
N SER A 121 62.07 -17.75 28.10
CA SER A 121 62.29 -19.20 28.20
C SER A 121 63.76 -19.59 27.99
N GLY A 122 64.50 -18.86 27.15
CA GLY A 122 65.92 -19.08 26.87
C GLY A 122 66.90 -18.53 27.91
N LEU A 123 66.43 -17.81 28.93
CA LEU A 123 67.30 -17.24 29.98
C LEU A 123 67.48 -18.20 31.15
N SER A 124 68.71 -18.26 31.66
CA SER A 124 69.02 -18.94 32.92
C SER A 124 68.32 -18.27 34.11
N PRO A 125 68.18 -18.96 35.26
CA PRO A 125 67.56 -18.39 36.45
C PRO A 125 68.20 -17.06 36.90
N VAL A 126 69.52 -16.94 36.79
CA VAL A 126 70.26 -15.72 37.16
C VAL A 126 69.95 -14.57 36.20
N GLU A 127 69.88 -14.84 34.90
CA GLU A 127 69.59 -13.82 33.88
C GLU A 127 68.14 -13.32 33.97
N LYS A 128 67.19 -14.18 34.36
CA LYS A 128 65.80 -13.76 34.63
C LYS A 128 65.72 -12.77 35.80
N ILE A 129 66.49 -13.00 36.85
CA ILE A 129 66.56 -12.10 38.02
C ILE A 129 67.17 -10.76 37.61
N ALA A 130 68.29 -10.77 36.90
CA ALA A 130 68.93 -9.56 36.40
C ALA A 130 68.00 -8.75 35.47
N TYR A 131 67.27 -9.43 34.57
CA TYR A 131 66.28 -8.82 33.70
C TYR A 131 65.17 -8.12 34.50
N ALA A 132 64.62 -8.78 35.53
CA ALA A 132 63.58 -8.20 36.37
C ALA A 132 64.06 -6.96 37.14
N LEU A 133 65.26 -7.03 37.75
CA LEU A 133 65.84 -5.92 38.51
C LEU A 133 66.09 -4.69 37.62
N SER A 134 66.59 -4.89 36.40
CA SER A 134 66.86 -3.80 35.45
C SER A 134 65.60 -3.04 35.01
N ARG A 135 64.46 -3.75 34.89
CA ARG A 135 63.15 -3.12 34.61
C ARG A 135 62.64 -2.31 35.78
N THR A 136 62.75 -2.82 37.01
CA THR A 136 62.26 -2.12 38.20
C THR A 136 63.02 -0.81 38.46
N SER A 137 64.31 -0.74 38.11
CA SER A 137 65.11 0.49 38.23
C SER A 137 64.86 1.53 37.13
N GLN A 138 64.14 1.19 36.07
CA GLN A 138 63.97 2.04 34.87
C GLN A 138 62.54 2.59 34.72
N SER A 139 61.63 2.25 35.64
CA SER A 139 60.34 2.92 35.80
C SER A 139 60.48 4.06 36.82
N PRO A 140 60.27 5.34 36.44
CA PRO A 140 60.14 6.45 37.39
C PRO A 140 58.83 6.39 38.17
#